data_AF-A0A929L6U6-F1
#
_entry.id   AF-A0A929L6U6-F1
#
_cell.length_a   1.000
_cell.length_b   1.000
_cell.length_c   1.000
_cell.angle_alpha   90.00
_cell.angle_beta   90.00
_cell.angle_gamma   90.00
#
_symmetry.space_group_name_H-M   'P 1'
#
loop_
_entity.id
_entity.type
_entity.pdbx_description
1 polymer ?
#
loop_
_entity_poly.entity_id
_entity_poly.type
_entity_poly.pdbx_seq_one_letter_code
_entity_poly.pdbx_strand_id
1 'polypeptide(L)'
;MLSFDLETTGVDPQTAKIVTSALVSIRGKERDDLEMLADPGIEIPKQASAVHGITTEYAREHGKPHDEVLAETIRRIRQGWEG
;
A
#
# COMPACT_ATOMS: atom_id res chain seq x y z
N MET A 1 -7.65 12.70 -12.04
CA MET A 1 -6.82 11.51 -12.33
C MET A 1 -6.29 10.96 -11.01
N LEU A 2 -6.31 9.64 -10.83
CA LEU A 2 -5.71 8.95 -9.70
C LEU A 2 -4.79 7.86 -10.23
N SER A 3 -3.58 7.75 -9.68
CA SER A 3 -2.69 6.61 -9.85
C SER A 3 -2.44 5.99 -8.48
N PHE A 4 -2.28 4.68 -8.43
CA PHE A 4 -1.85 3.97 -7.23
C PHE A 4 -0.94 2.81 -7.59
N ASP A 5 -0.12 2.41 -6.63
CA ASP A 5 0.75 1.25 -6.71
C ASP A 5 0.86 0.57 -5.33
N LEU A 6 1.04 -0.75 -5.33
CA LEU A 6 1.10 -1.56 -4.11
C LEU A 6 2.33 -2.47 -4.15
N GLU A 7 3.08 -2.48 -3.06
CA GLU A 7 3.97 -3.60 -2.74
C GLU A 7 3.24 -4.54 -1.79
N THR A 8 3.44 -5.84 -1.99
CA THR A 8 2.65 -6.86 -1.29
C THR A 8 3.51 -8.05 -0.88
N THR A 9 2.99 -8.86 0.04
CA THR A 9 3.67 -10.08 0.51
C THR A 9 3.75 -11.19 -0.55
N GLY A 10 3.10 -11.04 -1.70
CA GLY A 10 3.11 -12.06 -2.75
C GLY A 10 2.25 -11.69 -3.96
N VAL A 11 2.32 -12.50 -5.01
CA VAL A 11 1.68 -12.19 -6.30
C VAL A 11 0.21 -12.62 -6.40
N ASP A 12 -0.27 -13.48 -5.49
CA ASP A 12 -1.65 -13.94 -5.48
C ASP A 12 -2.53 -12.96 -4.71
N PRO A 13 -3.42 -12.19 -5.36
CA PRO A 13 -4.22 -11.16 -4.71
C PRO A 13 -5.21 -11.70 -3.67
N GLN A 14 -5.55 -12.99 -3.71
CA GLN A 14 -6.47 -13.59 -2.75
C GLN A 14 -5.84 -13.80 -1.37
N THR A 15 -4.51 -13.89 -1.32
CA THR A 15 -3.76 -14.23 -0.10
C THR A 15 -2.73 -13.17 0.27
N ALA A 16 -2.30 -12.34 -0.68
CA ALA A 16 -1.34 -11.29 -0.47
C ALA A 16 -1.88 -10.19 0.46
N LYS A 17 -0.98 -9.67 1.30
CA LYS A 17 -1.25 -8.49 2.13
C LYS A 17 -0.42 -7.32 1.64
N ILE A 18 -1.01 -6.13 1.71
CA ILE A 18 -0.36 -4.85 1.44
C ILE A 18 0.84 -4.68 2.38
N VAL A 19 1.98 -4.29 1.81
CA VAL A 19 3.19 -3.86 2.51
C VAL A 19 3.33 -2.34 2.35
N THR A 20 3.19 -1.80 1.13
CA THR A 20 3.06 -0.36 0.91
C THR A 20 1.87 -0.02 0.03
N SER A 21 1.37 1.20 0.18
CA SER A 21 0.39 1.77 -0.73
C SER A 21 0.78 3.21 -1.06
N ALA A 22 1.10 3.45 -2.33
CA ALA A 22 1.38 4.77 -2.86
C ALA A 22 0.21 5.22 -3.72
N LEU A 23 -0.28 6.45 -3.51
CA LEU A 23 -1.38 7.04 -4.26
C LEU A 23 -1.05 8.49 -4.63
N VAL A 24 -1.31 8.85 -5.88
CA VAL A 24 -1.13 10.22 -6.40
C VAL A 24 -2.40 10.64 -7.11
N SER A 25 -3.01 11.73 -6.65
CA SER A 25 -4.19 12.31 -7.29
C SER A 25 -3.89 13.69 -7.86
N ILE A 26 -4.43 13.95 -9.06
CA ILE A 26 -4.31 15.23 -9.76
C ILE A 26 -5.70 15.73 -10.16
N ARG A 27 -6.03 16.95 -9.74
CA ARG A 27 -7.28 17.68 -10.03
C ARG A 27 -6.95 19.10 -10.49
N GLY A 28 -6.98 19.34 -11.80
CA GLY A 28 -6.53 20.62 -12.36
C GLY A 28 -5.06 20.87 -12.05
N LYS A 29 -4.76 21.90 -11.23
CA LYS A 29 -3.41 22.21 -10.76
C LYS A 29 -3.09 21.60 -9.38
N GLU A 30 -4.08 21.05 -8.70
CA GLU A 30 -3.90 20.44 -7.38
C GLU A 30 -3.34 19.03 -7.51
N ARG A 31 -2.35 18.72 -6.68
CA ARG A 31 -1.73 17.41 -6.55
C ARG A 31 -1.72 17.01 -5.08
N ASP A 32 -2.11 15.77 -4.81
CA ASP A 32 -2.08 15.18 -3.48
C ASP A 32 -1.44 13.79 -3.54
N ASP A 33 -0.37 13.62 -2.77
CA ASP A 33 0.47 12.43 -2.72
C ASP A 33 0.33 11.78 -1.34
N LEU A 34 0.12 10.47 -1.31
CA LEU A 34 0.05 9.69 -0.08
C LEU A 34 0.88 8.41 -0.24
N GLU A 35 1.77 8.16 0.70
CA GLU A 35 2.49 6.90 0.83
C GLU A 35 2.28 6.34 2.23
N MET A 36 1.94 5.06 2.30
CA MET A 36 1.69 4.35 3.55
C MET A 36 2.47 3.04 3.59
N LEU A 37 3.07 2.75 4.73
CA LEU A 37 3.64 1.46 5.07
C LEU A 37 2.67 0.71 6.00
N ALA A 38 2.42 -0.56 5.72
CA ALA A 38 1.61 -1.44 6.56
C ALA A 38 2.50 -2.45 7.28
N ASP A 39 2.19 -2.72 8.55
CA ASP A 39 2.53 -4.01 9.14
C ASP A 39 1.53 -5.04 8.59
N PRO A 40 1.95 -6.00 7.75
CA PRO A 40 1.03 -6.97 7.18
C PRO A 40 0.52 -8.00 8.22
N GLY A 41 1.09 -8.06 9.43
CA GLY A 41 0.71 -9.03 10.47
C GLY A 41 1.11 -10.48 10.15
N ILE A 42 1.81 -10.70 9.03
CA ILE A 42 2.42 -11.97 8.62
C ILE A 42 3.89 -11.74 8.25
N GLU A 43 4.66 -12.80 8.01
CA GLU A 43 6.00 -12.63 7.46
C GLU A 43 5.94 -12.23 5.98
N ILE A 44 6.79 -11.29 5.59
CA ILE A 44 7.02 -10.95 4.18
C ILE A 44 7.98 -12.02 3.61
N PRO A 45 7.56 -12.80 2.60
CA PRO A 45 8.44 -13.78 1.97
C PRO A 45 9.71 -13.13 1.42
N LYS A 46 10.86 -13.78 1.61
CA LYS A 46 12.17 -13.25 1.17
C LYS A 46 12.20 -12.83 -0.30
N GLN A 47 11.48 -13.54 -1.16
CA GLN A 47 11.39 -13.19 -2.58
C GLN A 47 10.69 -11.84 -2.81
N ALA A 48 9.65 -11.52 -2.04
CA ALA A 48 8.96 -10.23 -2.12
C ALA A 48 9.87 -9.12 -1.58
N SER A 49 10.47 -9.34 -0.40
CA SER A 49 11.48 -8.42 0.16
C SER A 49 12.67 -8.19 -0.77
N ALA A 50 13.10 -9.19 -1.54
CA ALA A 50 14.18 -9.04 -2.51
C ALA A 50 13.78 -8.19 -3.72
N VAL A 51 12.48 -8.09 -4.03
CA VAL A 51 11.95 -7.24 -5.10
C VAL A 51 11.79 -5.80 -4.61
N HIS A 52 11.05 -5.59 -3.53
CA HIS A 52 10.66 -4.24 -3.06
C HIS A 52 11.53 -3.68 -1.92
N GLY A 53 12.47 -4.47 -1.38
CA GLY A 53 13.46 -4.01 -0.39
C GLY A 53 12.96 -3.86 1.04
N ILE A 54 11.72 -4.25 1.36
CA ILE A 54 11.12 -4.06 2.70
C ILE A 54 11.15 -5.39 3.45
N THR A 55 11.77 -5.38 4.63
CA THR A 55 11.82 -6.55 5.51
C THR A 55 10.58 -6.60 6.42
N THR A 56 10.29 -7.79 6.93
CA THR A 56 9.22 -7.99 7.92
C THR A 56 9.43 -7.11 9.16
N GLU A 57 10.67 -7.01 9.64
CA GLU A 57 11.01 -6.23 10.83
C GLU A 57 10.73 -4.75 10.61
N TYR A 58 11.16 -4.20 9.47
CA TYR A 58 10.93 -2.81 9.12
C TYR A 58 9.43 -2.48 9.00
N ALA A 59 8.68 -3.35 8.32
CA ALA A 59 7.23 -3.20 8.16
C ALA A 59 6.50 -3.24 9.51
N ARG A 60 6.91 -4.12 10.44
CA ARG A 60 6.33 -4.20 11.79
C ARG A 60 6.68 -3.02 12.68
N GLU A 61 7.91 -2.51 12.58
CA GLU A 61 8.39 -1.41 13.43
C GLU A 61 7.81 -0.06 13.02
N HIS A 62 7.66 0.17 11.71
CA HIS A 62 7.30 1.48 11.17
C HIS A 62 5.94 1.52 10.48
N GLY A 63 5.35 0.37 10.19
CA GLY A 63 4.07 0.27 9.51
C GLY A 63 2.88 0.56 10.42
N LYS A 64 1.79 1.01 9.81
CA LYS A 64 0.48 1.12 10.44
C LYS A 64 -0.23 -0.24 10.45
N PRO A 65 -1.27 -0.43 11.28
CA PRO A 65 -2.10 -1.63 11.19
C PRO A 65 -2.61 -1.88 9.76
N HIS A 66 -2.48 -3.12 9.28
CA HIS A 66 -2.83 -3.51 7.91
C HIS A 66 -4.21 -3.02 7.47
N ASP A 67 -5.21 -3.18 8.34
CA ASP A 67 -6.61 -2.84 8.04
C ASP A 67 -6.81 -1.33 7.87
N GLU A 68 -6.05 -0.50 8.59
CA GLU A 68 -6.11 0.96 8.43
C GLU A 68 -5.56 1.39 7.07
N VAL A 69 -4.43 0.82 6.66
CA VAL A 69 -3.83 1.09 5.34
C VAL A 69 -4.79 0.63 4.24
N LEU A 70 -5.34 -0.59 4.35
CA LEU A 70 -6.30 -1.12 3.39
C LEU A 70 -7.55 -0.23 3.28
N ALA A 71 -8.12 0.17 4.41
CA ALA A 71 -9.31 1.01 4.44
C ALA A 71 -9.06 2.37 3.78
N GLU A 72 -7.94 3.01 4.08
CA GLU A 72 -7.55 4.29 3.48
C GLU A 72 -7.29 4.16 1.98
N THR A 73 -6.56 3.13 1.54
CA THR A 73 -6.32 2.85 0.12
C THR A 73 -7.63 2.69 -0.66
N ILE A 74 -8.57 1.86 -0.16
CA ILE A 74 -9.88 1.66 -0.80
C ILE A 74 -10.68 2.96 -0.83
N ARG A 75 -10.70 3.72 0.27
CA ARG A 75 -11.42 4.99 0.37
C ARG A 75 -10.93 5.95 -0.71
N ARG A 76 -9.62 6.07 -0.89
CA ARG A 76 -9.01 6.98 -1.87
C ARG A 76 -9.23 6.52 -3.32
N ILE A 77 -9.17 5.22 -3.59
CA ILE A 77 -9.51 4.65 -4.90
C ILE A 77 -10.96 4.97 -5.26
N ARG A 78 -11.90 4.76 -4.33
CA ARG A 78 -13.33 5.08 -4.55
C ARG A 78 -13.54 6.57 -4.82
N GLN A 79 -12.93 7.44 -4.02
CA GLN A 79 -13.00 8.90 -4.21
C GLN A 79 -12.43 9.36 -5.57
N GLY A 80 -11.42 8.66 -6.09
CA GLY A 80 -10.87 8.92 -7.42
C GLY A 80 -11.72 8.37 -8.57
N TRP A 81 -12.57 7.38 -8.31
CA TRP A 81 -13.49 6.79 -9.29
C TRP A 81 -14.81 7.56 -9.40
N GLU A 82 -15.31 8.07 -8.27
CA GLU A 82 -16.60 8.78 -8.19
C GLU A 82 -16.52 10.26 -8.62
N GLY A 83 -15.33 10.85 -8.64
CA GLY A 83 -15.09 12.26 -8.99
C GLY A 83 -14.57 12.46 -10.39
#